data_AF-A0A936JTY1-F1
#
_entry.id   AF-A0A936JTY1-F1
#
_cell.length_a   1.000
_cell.length_b   1.000
_cell.length_c   1.000
_cell.angle_alpha   90.00
_cell.angle_beta   90.00
_cell.angle_gamma   90.00
#
_symmetry.space_group_name_H-M   'P 1'
#
loop_
_entity.id
_entity.type
_entity.pdbx_description
1 polymer ?
#
loop_
_entity_poly.entity_id
_entity_poly.type
_entity_poly.pdbx_seq_one_letter_code
_entity_poly.pdbx_strand_id
1 'polypeptide(L)'
;MFVAAALIASTHQATAQNSREIPGDSMPRTGGPSSSGEQRPGWYEPVATAMAGDLPLISATSETEWDIPGQIVVDAHDNLDTKDIAALAADFGFSFVPTRLESSTRIEIASVPAGDMPGVLARLARDPRVEHAEPLAKVRAMFVPNDPDMKQQWHMERIGAPRAWDFAIGRGVTVAVVDTGIACEDHGPFTKGSDLKATECVPGWNFVSGNEHANDDQGHGTHVAGTIAQSTNNALGVTGVAFGARLMPVKVLNEEGWGTTADVADGIRWAADNGAHVINLSLGGPRNSRVLQKAIDHARSKGAVVVAAAGNSGGNVGYPGASDGVIGVSATGADDKLAPFSSRGKGVDIAAPGVKVVQQTICEKGRNNCLIFPGWNGTSMASPHVAGAAALVMSLGVTDAVAVEDALRDNARKVDDSDRGRLLYGAGILDAAASLSAVTVKHTIYRLLALLVTTLLVARAARKQNDSATSPWRLAFMLPALAAGPGLFFFAPWILPRVSLPVDVLARPIADMDLLVGVSLHRFLPLANALVPFALTAVLFGVKRLRPAIAGLATGTAAYLFATVAMSSAAGPFGRVALVAWCVLNAAICMWIARTNLAETR
;
A
#
# COMPACT_ATOMS: atom_id res chain seq x y z
N MET A 1 -16.22 35.40 12.82
CA MET A 1 -16.18 36.31 11.66
C MET A 1 -15.32 35.62 10.61
N PHE A 2 -15.98 34.88 9.69
CA PHE A 2 -16.01 35.14 8.24
C PHE A 2 -14.58 35.24 7.67
N VAL A 3 -14.11 34.35 6.79
CA VAL A 3 -14.65 34.12 5.44
C VAL A 3 -14.40 32.67 4.97
N ALA A 4 -15.46 32.07 4.43
CA ALA A 4 -15.44 30.94 3.52
C ALA A 4 -16.11 31.39 2.19
N ALA A 5 -15.87 30.62 1.13
CA ALA A 5 -16.55 30.58 -0.18
C ALA A 5 -15.81 31.23 -1.36
N ALA A 6 -15.52 30.40 -2.38
CA ALA A 6 -15.96 30.64 -3.76
C ALA A 6 -15.77 29.38 -4.62
N LEU A 7 -16.89 28.79 -5.02
CA LEU A 7 -17.03 27.89 -6.17
C LEU A 7 -18.45 28.12 -6.69
N ILE A 8 -18.60 28.52 -7.96
CA ILE A 8 -19.68 28.18 -8.93
C ILE A 8 -19.66 29.16 -10.13
N ALA A 9 -19.43 28.57 -11.31
CA ALA A 9 -19.99 28.77 -12.65
C ALA A 9 -20.23 30.18 -13.25
N SER A 10 -19.79 30.36 -14.51
CA SER A 10 -20.73 30.47 -15.65
C SER A 10 -20.03 30.30 -17.01
N THR A 11 -20.80 29.74 -17.94
CA THR A 11 -20.57 29.41 -19.35
C THR A 11 -20.99 30.54 -20.29
N HIS A 12 -20.32 30.77 -21.43
CA HIS A 12 -20.87 30.65 -22.81
C HIS A 12 -20.01 31.30 -23.94
N GLN A 13 -19.82 30.51 -25.03
CA GLN A 13 -19.94 30.80 -26.49
C GLN A 13 -19.13 31.95 -27.14
N ALA A 14 -18.67 31.91 -28.41
CA ALA A 14 -18.70 31.02 -29.59
C ALA A 14 -17.50 31.46 -30.50
N THR A 15 -17.07 30.88 -31.64
CA THR A 15 -17.76 30.40 -32.86
C THR A 15 -16.70 29.86 -33.85
N ALA A 16 -17.04 28.79 -34.62
CA ALA A 16 -16.80 28.49 -36.06
C ALA A 16 -15.45 28.85 -36.74
N GLN A 17 -14.86 28.13 -37.72
CA GLN A 17 -15.35 27.29 -38.82
C GLN A 17 -14.10 26.80 -39.60
N ASN A 18 -14.01 25.53 -40.03
CA ASN A 18 -13.81 25.19 -41.45
C ASN A 18 -13.74 23.68 -41.71
N SER A 19 -14.55 23.29 -42.68
CA SER A 19 -14.74 21.98 -43.28
C SER A 19 -13.83 21.77 -44.49
N ARG A 20 -13.53 20.51 -44.82
CA ARG A 20 -13.44 19.99 -46.19
C ARG A 20 -13.40 18.46 -46.16
N GLU A 21 -14.14 17.88 -47.10
CA GLU A 21 -14.59 16.49 -47.17
C GLU A 21 -14.54 16.05 -48.65
N ILE A 22 -14.52 14.72 -48.88
CA ILE A 22 -14.95 13.94 -50.08
C ILE A 22 -13.85 13.62 -51.13
N PRO A 23 -13.89 12.52 -51.95
CA PRO A 23 -14.62 11.20 -51.97
C PRO A 23 -13.65 9.98 -52.02
N GLY A 24 -13.97 8.67 -52.01
CA GLY A 24 -15.18 7.88 -52.26
C GLY A 24 -15.00 6.94 -53.48
N ASP A 25 -15.03 5.60 -53.28
CA ASP A 25 -15.30 4.53 -54.29
C ASP A 25 -15.08 3.13 -53.65
N SER A 26 -15.69 2.01 -54.01
CA SER A 26 -17.04 1.57 -54.37
C SER A 26 -17.02 0.01 -54.29
N MET A 27 -18.13 -0.63 -53.88
CA MET A 27 -18.27 -2.11 -53.78
C MET A 27 -18.46 -2.79 -55.16
N PRO A 28 -18.51 -4.14 -55.25
CA PRO A 28 -19.83 -4.79 -55.14
C PRO A 28 -19.87 -6.14 -54.39
N ARG A 29 -21.10 -6.48 -53.99
CA ARG A 29 -21.61 -7.63 -53.21
C ARG A 29 -21.93 -8.85 -54.09
N THR A 30 -21.91 -10.03 -53.48
CA THR A 30 -22.91 -11.15 -53.60
C THR A 30 -22.79 -11.97 -52.29
N GLY A 31 -23.78 -12.57 -51.63
CA GLY A 31 -25.24 -12.70 -51.69
C GLY A 31 -25.67 -13.46 -50.42
N GLY A 32 -26.86 -13.20 -49.86
CA GLY A 32 -27.43 -13.88 -48.68
C GLY A 32 -27.98 -15.30 -48.98
N PRO A 33 -28.78 -15.97 -48.10
CA PRO A 33 -29.76 -15.33 -47.20
C PRO A 33 -29.95 -15.91 -45.77
N SER A 34 -30.42 -15.00 -44.90
CA SER A 34 -31.41 -15.12 -43.80
C SER A 34 -31.49 -16.35 -42.88
N SER A 35 -31.43 -16.11 -41.56
CA SER A 35 -32.58 -16.35 -40.66
C SER A 35 -32.50 -15.57 -39.33
N SER A 36 -33.64 -14.95 -38.99
CA SER A 36 -34.19 -14.60 -37.66
C SER A 36 -33.26 -14.29 -36.50
N GLY A 37 -33.33 -13.05 -36.03
CA GLY A 37 -32.51 -12.53 -34.94
C GLY A 37 -33.02 -12.78 -33.51
N GLU A 38 -32.21 -12.30 -32.58
CA GLU A 38 -32.63 -11.82 -31.26
C GLU A 38 -31.49 -10.94 -30.70
N GLN A 39 -31.85 -9.90 -29.92
CA GLN A 39 -30.94 -8.87 -29.43
C GLN A 39 -29.84 -9.43 -28.51
N ARG A 40 -28.58 -9.02 -28.75
CA ARG A 40 -27.43 -9.33 -27.88
C ARG A 40 -27.20 -8.23 -26.84
N PRO A 41 -27.10 -8.54 -25.53
CA PRO A 41 -26.29 -7.77 -24.60
C PRO A 41 -24.86 -8.33 -24.53
N GLY A 42 -23.89 -7.43 -24.33
CA GLY A 42 -22.47 -7.60 -24.63
C GLY A 42 -21.70 -8.66 -23.84
N TRP A 43 -20.66 -9.16 -24.50
CA TRP A 43 -19.67 -10.11 -24.00
C TRP A 43 -18.31 -9.42 -23.92
N TYR A 44 -17.57 -9.68 -22.83
CA TYR A 44 -16.13 -9.42 -22.75
C TYR A 44 -15.37 -10.63 -23.27
N GLU A 45 -14.34 -10.39 -24.08
CA GLU A 45 -13.39 -11.40 -24.57
C GLU A 45 -12.33 -11.74 -23.50
N PRO A 46 -11.95 -13.01 -23.33
CA PRO A 46 -10.69 -13.37 -22.67
C PRO A 46 -9.50 -13.27 -23.64
N VAL A 47 -8.42 -12.70 -23.13
CA VAL A 47 -7.14 -12.50 -23.81
C VAL A 47 -6.39 -13.82 -23.98
N ALA A 48 -5.73 -13.94 -25.13
CA ALA A 48 -4.98 -15.09 -25.58
C ALA A 48 -3.75 -15.46 -24.72
N THR A 49 -3.45 -16.75 -24.85
CA THR A 49 -2.36 -17.63 -24.42
C THR A 49 -0.99 -17.00 -24.19
N ALA A 50 -0.36 -17.32 -23.05
CA ALA A 50 1.09 -17.23 -22.83
C ALA A 50 1.67 -18.65 -22.68
N MET A 51 2.72 -18.95 -23.45
CA MET A 51 3.43 -20.23 -23.49
C MET A 51 4.42 -20.40 -22.33
N ALA A 52 4.65 -21.68 -22.00
CA ALA A 52 5.33 -22.24 -20.84
C ALA A 52 6.74 -21.72 -20.49
N GLY A 53 6.99 -21.63 -19.19
CA GLY A 53 8.30 -21.59 -18.57
C GLY A 53 8.18 -22.00 -17.10
N ASP A 54 8.86 -23.08 -16.72
CA ASP A 54 8.79 -23.74 -15.41
C ASP A 54 8.90 -22.77 -14.23
N LEU A 55 7.80 -22.62 -13.47
CA LEU A 55 7.78 -21.96 -12.18
C LEU A 55 8.08 -23.00 -11.07
N PRO A 56 8.90 -22.67 -10.05
CA PRO A 56 9.26 -23.61 -9.00
C PRO A 56 8.07 -23.92 -8.08
N LEU A 57 7.86 -25.21 -7.84
CA LEU A 57 6.84 -25.81 -6.98
C LEU A 57 6.87 -25.24 -5.54
N ILE A 58 5.83 -24.49 -5.19
CA ILE A 58 5.47 -24.22 -3.79
C ILE A 58 4.88 -25.52 -3.22
N SER A 59 5.30 -25.91 -2.01
CA SER A 59 4.79 -27.12 -1.33
C SER A 59 3.29 -27.00 -1.04
N ALA A 60 2.46 -27.58 -1.91
CA ALA A 60 0.99 -27.46 -1.98
C ALA A 60 0.19 -28.24 -0.92
N THR A 61 0.73 -28.46 0.29
CA THR A 61 0.18 -29.47 1.21
C THR A 61 -0.61 -28.94 2.41
N SER A 62 -0.82 -27.63 2.56
CA SER A 62 -1.62 -27.07 3.65
C SER A 62 -2.66 -26.07 3.16
N GLU A 63 -3.92 -26.26 3.59
CA GLU A 63 -5.02 -25.33 3.28
C GLU A 63 -4.71 -23.91 3.81
N THR A 64 -4.99 -22.90 2.99
CA THR A 64 -4.89 -21.47 3.33
C THR A 64 -6.28 -20.84 3.56
N GLU A 65 -6.34 -19.64 4.12
CA GLU A 65 -7.61 -18.88 4.27
C GLU A 65 -8.29 -18.57 2.92
N TRP A 66 -7.53 -18.60 1.84
CA TRP A 66 -8.00 -18.33 0.48
C TRP A 66 -8.60 -19.56 -0.20
N ASP A 67 -8.31 -20.75 0.33
CA ASP A 67 -8.80 -21.99 -0.24
C ASP A 67 -10.30 -22.13 0.01
N ILE A 68 -10.99 -22.73 -0.94
CA ILE A 68 -12.38 -23.12 -0.80
C ILE A 68 -12.35 -24.48 -0.10
N PRO A 69 -12.81 -24.59 1.17
CA PRO A 69 -12.66 -25.81 1.94
C PRO A 69 -13.26 -27.01 1.22
N GLY A 70 -12.50 -28.10 1.12
CA GLY A 70 -12.94 -29.33 0.46
C GLY A 70 -13.05 -29.21 -1.06
N GLN A 71 -12.43 -28.22 -1.71
CA GLN A 71 -12.34 -28.16 -3.19
C GLN A 71 -10.90 -28.10 -3.67
N ILE A 72 -10.63 -28.76 -4.78
CA ILE A 72 -9.36 -28.72 -5.51
C ILE A 72 -9.60 -28.30 -6.95
N VAL A 73 -8.56 -27.74 -7.55
CA VAL A 73 -8.42 -27.63 -8.99
C VAL A 73 -7.46 -28.71 -9.46
N VAL A 74 -7.81 -29.39 -10.55
CA VAL A 74 -7.01 -30.42 -11.20
C VAL A 74 -6.77 -29.97 -12.63
N ASP A 75 -5.52 -29.74 -12.97
CA ASP A 75 -5.06 -29.51 -14.33
C ASP A 75 -4.64 -30.85 -14.92
N ALA A 76 -5.46 -31.42 -15.80
CA ALA A 76 -5.20 -32.71 -16.42
C ALA A 76 -4.57 -32.52 -17.80
N HIS A 77 -3.82 -33.50 -18.29
CA HIS A 77 -3.18 -33.34 -19.60
C HIS A 77 -4.18 -33.06 -20.72
N ASP A 78 -3.88 -32.06 -21.55
CA ASP A 78 -4.73 -31.58 -22.66
C ASP A 78 -5.19 -32.69 -23.63
N ASN A 79 -4.38 -33.75 -23.76
CA ASN A 79 -4.61 -34.85 -24.68
C ASN A 79 -5.67 -35.88 -24.20
N LEU A 80 -6.13 -35.78 -22.95
CA LEU A 80 -7.12 -36.70 -22.40
C LEU A 80 -8.50 -36.44 -22.98
N ASP A 81 -9.29 -37.49 -23.20
CA ASP A 81 -10.68 -37.36 -23.62
C ASP A 81 -11.65 -37.31 -22.43
N THR A 82 -12.93 -37.06 -22.68
CA THR A 82 -13.94 -36.97 -21.62
C THR A 82 -14.12 -38.28 -20.84
N LYS A 83 -13.82 -39.44 -21.44
CA LYS A 83 -13.88 -40.73 -20.75
C LYS A 83 -12.68 -40.90 -19.83
N ASP A 84 -11.51 -40.45 -20.26
CA ASP A 84 -10.29 -40.49 -19.45
C ASP A 84 -10.41 -39.59 -18.21
N ILE A 85 -11.00 -38.40 -18.37
CA ILE A 85 -11.32 -37.49 -17.25
C ILE A 85 -12.37 -38.12 -16.31
N ALA A 86 -13.40 -38.76 -16.85
CA ALA A 86 -14.39 -39.46 -16.01
C ALA A 86 -13.78 -40.65 -15.26
N ALA A 87 -12.84 -41.38 -15.88
CA ALA A 87 -12.10 -42.46 -15.25
C ALA A 87 -11.17 -41.94 -14.16
N LEU A 88 -10.49 -40.81 -14.38
CA LEU A 88 -9.67 -40.13 -13.38
C LEU A 88 -10.49 -39.79 -12.13
N ALA A 89 -11.68 -39.22 -12.30
CA ALA A 89 -12.57 -38.93 -11.17
C ALA A 89 -12.97 -40.21 -10.40
N ALA A 90 -13.33 -41.28 -11.13
CA ALA A 90 -13.71 -42.55 -10.55
C ALA A 90 -12.58 -43.22 -9.76
N ASP A 91 -11.35 -43.21 -10.28
CA ASP A 91 -10.16 -43.83 -9.65
C ASP A 91 -9.79 -43.15 -8.32
N PHE A 92 -10.12 -41.87 -8.18
CA PHE A 92 -9.83 -41.08 -6.99
C PHE A 92 -11.03 -40.92 -6.05
N GLY A 93 -12.20 -41.45 -6.42
CA GLY A 93 -13.39 -41.46 -5.58
C GLY A 93 -14.04 -40.09 -5.38
N PHE A 94 -13.83 -39.17 -6.34
CA PHE A 94 -14.52 -37.88 -6.38
C PHE A 94 -15.29 -37.70 -7.69
N SER A 95 -16.09 -36.65 -7.75
CA SER A 95 -16.77 -36.20 -8.96
C SER A 95 -16.33 -34.79 -9.28
N PHE A 96 -16.05 -34.50 -10.55
CA PHE A 96 -15.85 -33.12 -10.98
C PHE A 96 -17.15 -32.32 -10.88
N VAL A 97 -17.04 -31.11 -10.38
CA VAL A 97 -18.10 -30.12 -10.30
C VAL A 97 -18.33 -29.56 -11.70
N PRO A 98 -19.57 -29.50 -12.20
CA PRO A 98 -19.84 -28.89 -13.50
C PRO A 98 -19.39 -27.43 -13.54
N THR A 99 -18.50 -27.07 -14.47
CA THR A 99 -17.98 -25.71 -14.65
C THR A 99 -18.26 -25.17 -16.07
N ARG A 100 -17.98 -23.88 -16.30
CA ARG A 100 -17.92 -23.27 -17.63
C ARG A 100 -16.49 -23.02 -18.09
N LEU A 101 -15.52 -23.74 -17.50
CA LEU A 101 -14.12 -23.64 -17.89
C LEU A 101 -13.96 -24.11 -19.33
N GLU A 102 -12.92 -23.61 -20.00
CA GLU A 102 -12.68 -23.94 -21.40
C GLU A 102 -12.28 -25.42 -21.50
N SER A 103 -13.06 -26.23 -22.21
CA SER A 103 -12.87 -27.69 -22.26
C SER A 103 -11.52 -28.12 -22.85
N SER A 104 -10.86 -27.22 -23.59
CA SER A 104 -9.52 -27.41 -24.16
C SER A 104 -8.42 -27.39 -23.10
N THR A 105 -8.61 -26.65 -22.00
CA THR A 105 -7.62 -26.48 -20.93
C THR A 105 -7.57 -27.65 -19.95
N ARG A 106 -8.56 -28.55 -19.99
CA ARG A 106 -8.67 -29.71 -19.08
C ARG A 106 -8.53 -29.40 -17.59
N ILE A 107 -8.82 -28.15 -17.21
CA ILE A 107 -8.92 -27.72 -15.83
C ILE A 107 -10.30 -28.12 -15.30
N GLU A 108 -10.29 -28.97 -14.29
CA GLU A 108 -11.49 -29.48 -13.63
C GLU A 108 -11.49 -29.13 -12.13
N ILE A 109 -12.67 -28.94 -11.56
CA ILE A 109 -12.83 -28.67 -10.13
C ILE A 109 -13.41 -29.91 -9.46
N ALA A 110 -12.80 -30.43 -8.40
CA ALA A 110 -13.32 -31.57 -7.65
C ALA A 110 -13.61 -31.22 -6.19
N SER A 111 -14.64 -31.85 -5.62
CA SER A 111 -14.89 -31.80 -4.18
C SER A 111 -14.21 -32.98 -3.49
N VAL A 112 -13.41 -32.70 -2.46
CA VAL A 112 -12.68 -33.68 -1.66
C VAL A 112 -13.29 -33.75 -0.26
N PRO A 113 -13.53 -34.96 0.30
CA PRO A 113 -14.00 -35.10 1.67
C PRO A 113 -13.11 -34.39 2.69
N ALA A 114 -13.75 -33.76 3.69
CA ALA A 114 -13.05 -33.00 4.72
C ALA A 114 -12.01 -33.86 5.45
N GLY A 115 -10.75 -33.42 5.45
CA GLY A 115 -9.63 -34.06 6.16
C GLY A 115 -8.73 -34.98 5.34
N ASP A 116 -9.07 -35.29 4.07
CA ASP A 116 -8.25 -36.15 3.19
C ASP A 116 -7.53 -35.38 2.06
N MET A 117 -7.62 -34.05 2.07
CA MET A 117 -7.06 -33.19 1.04
C MET A 117 -5.56 -33.46 0.74
N PRO A 118 -4.66 -33.52 1.74
CA PRO A 118 -3.24 -33.75 1.47
C PRO A 118 -2.97 -35.15 0.88
N GLY A 119 -3.77 -36.15 1.26
CA GLY A 119 -3.67 -37.51 0.74
C GLY A 119 -4.08 -37.60 -0.71
N VAL A 120 -5.19 -36.93 -1.08
CA VAL A 120 -5.67 -36.85 -2.46
C VAL A 120 -4.69 -36.11 -3.36
N LEU A 121 -4.21 -34.93 -2.93
CA LEU A 121 -3.22 -34.16 -3.70
C LEU A 121 -1.91 -34.94 -3.91
N ALA A 122 -1.41 -35.63 -2.88
CA ALA A 122 -0.19 -36.45 -3.00
C ALA A 122 -0.34 -37.64 -3.94
N ARG A 123 -1.56 -38.19 -4.10
CA ARG A 123 -1.86 -39.24 -5.07
C ARG A 123 -2.03 -38.68 -6.48
N LEU A 124 -2.72 -37.56 -6.64
CA LEU A 124 -2.92 -36.89 -7.93
C LEU A 124 -1.58 -36.45 -8.55
N ALA A 125 -0.67 -35.92 -7.73
CA ALA A 125 0.68 -35.53 -8.16
C ALA A 125 1.55 -36.71 -8.67
N ARG A 126 1.10 -37.97 -8.51
CA ARG A 126 1.79 -39.16 -9.03
C ARG A 126 1.03 -39.82 -10.19
N ASP A 127 -0.14 -39.32 -10.56
CA ASP A 127 -0.94 -39.88 -11.64
C ASP A 127 -0.45 -39.32 -12.98
N PRO A 128 -0.14 -40.16 -13.98
CA PRO A 128 0.37 -39.71 -15.27
C PRO A 128 -0.66 -38.95 -16.11
N ARG A 129 -1.92 -38.83 -15.67
CA ARG A 129 -2.98 -38.04 -16.32
C ARG A 129 -3.03 -36.58 -15.83
N VAL A 130 -2.38 -36.26 -14.70
CA VAL A 130 -2.50 -34.97 -14.03
C VAL A 130 -1.20 -34.19 -14.20
N GLU A 131 -1.31 -32.98 -14.74
CA GLU A 131 -0.19 -32.04 -14.81
C GLU A 131 0.04 -31.39 -13.45
N HIS A 132 -1.05 -30.90 -12.83
CA HIS A 132 -0.99 -30.29 -11.51
C HIS A 132 -2.32 -30.45 -10.77
N ALA A 133 -2.25 -30.50 -9.43
CA ALA A 133 -3.44 -30.45 -8.59
C ALA A 133 -3.14 -29.70 -7.31
N GLU A 134 -4.05 -28.81 -6.91
CA GLU A 134 -3.89 -27.98 -5.72
C GLU A 134 -5.25 -27.55 -5.14
N PRO A 135 -5.31 -27.05 -3.89
CA PRO A 135 -6.53 -26.49 -3.33
C PRO A 135 -7.12 -25.39 -4.22
N LEU A 136 -8.44 -25.40 -4.41
CA LEU A 136 -9.09 -24.36 -5.21
C LEU A 136 -9.13 -23.05 -4.42
N ALA A 137 -8.41 -22.04 -4.89
CA ALA A 137 -8.39 -20.73 -4.24
C ALA A 137 -9.50 -19.79 -4.76
N LYS A 138 -10.01 -18.93 -3.87
CA LYS A 138 -10.87 -17.79 -4.26
C LYS A 138 -10.01 -16.72 -4.94
N VAL A 139 -10.53 -16.12 -6.01
CA VAL A 139 -9.94 -14.96 -6.67
C VAL A 139 -10.89 -13.75 -6.59
N ARG A 140 -10.34 -12.54 -6.54
CA ARG A 140 -11.10 -11.27 -6.58
C ARG A 140 -10.52 -10.37 -7.66
N ALA A 141 -11.36 -9.55 -8.29
CA ALA A 141 -10.87 -8.43 -9.11
C ALA A 141 -10.01 -7.50 -8.24
N MET A 142 -8.73 -7.39 -8.58
CA MET A 142 -7.78 -6.45 -7.98
C MET A 142 -7.74 -5.18 -8.83
N PHE A 143 -7.34 -4.06 -8.22
CA PHE A 143 -6.91 -2.93 -9.02
C PHE A 143 -5.69 -3.33 -9.88
N VAL A 144 -5.85 -3.25 -11.21
CA VAL A 144 -4.76 -3.44 -12.17
C VAL A 144 -4.53 -2.11 -12.86
N PRO A 145 -3.36 -1.48 -12.67
CA PRO A 145 -2.99 -0.26 -13.38
C PRO A 145 -2.95 -0.46 -14.91
N ASN A 146 -3.15 0.62 -15.66
CA ASN A 146 -3.15 0.60 -17.14
C ASN A 146 -1.77 0.90 -17.76
N ASP A 147 -0.70 0.80 -16.96
CA ASP A 147 0.68 1.12 -17.33
C ASP A 147 1.29 -0.03 -18.17
N PRO A 148 1.68 0.23 -19.44
CA PRO A 148 2.00 -0.81 -20.43
C PRO A 148 3.22 -1.68 -20.08
N ASP A 149 4.17 -1.14 -19.32
CA ASP A 149 5.41 -1.81 -18.95
C ASP A 149 5.36 -2.42 -17.53
N MET A 150 4.22 -2.36 -16.84
CA MET A 150 4.02 -3.06 -15.55
C MET A 150 4.33 -4.56 -15.65
N LYS A 151 4.01 -5.20 -16.78
CA LYS A 151 4.34 -6.62 -17.04
C LYS A 151 5.85 -6.93 -17.01
N GLN A 152 6.70 -5.91 -17.15
CA GLN A 152 8.15 -6.03 -17.06
C GLN A 152 8.65 -5.89 -15.60
N GLN A 153 7.79 -5.40 -14.69
CA GLN A 153 8.08 -5.19 -13.28
C GLN A 153 7.75 -6.43 -12.44
N TRP A 154 8.46 -7.54 -12.68
CA TRP A 154 8.36 -8.75 -11.86
C TRP A 154 8.46 -8.47 -10.35
N HIS A 155 9.24 -7.44 -10.00
CA HIS A 155 9.51 -6.99 -8.65
C HIS A 155 8.26 -6.50 -7.91
N MET A 156 7.32 -5.86 -8.61
CA MET A 156 6.05 -5.37 -8.04
C MET A 156 5.14 -6.54 -7.63
N GLU A 157 4.99 -7.53 -8.52
CA GLU A 157 4.22 -8.74 -8.23
C GLU A 157 4.87 -9.52 -7.08
N ARG A 158 6.21 -9.61 -7.06
CA ARG A 158 6.92 -10.43 -6.07
C ARG A 158 6.78 -9.93 -4.63
N ILE A 159 6.59 -8.64 -4.44
CA ILE A 159 6.30 -8.03 -3.13
C ILE A 159 4.80 -7.88 -2.85
N GLY A 160 3.93 -8.35 -3.76
CA GLY A 160 2.47 -8.23 -3.62
C GLY A 160 1.93 -6.81 -3.77
N ALA A 161 2.61 -5.91 -4.48
CA ALA A 161 2.17 -4.52 -4.62
C ALA A 161 0.73 -4.38 -5.19
N PRO A 162 0.31 -5.14 -6.22
CA PRO A 162 -1.07 -5.06 -6.74
C PRO A 162 -2.14 -5.35 -5.68
N ARG A 163 -1.89 -6.35 -4.82
CA ARG A 163 -2.76 -6.68 -3.69
C ARG A 163 -2.71 -5.61 -2.60
N ALA A 164 -1.55 -5.01 -2.36
CA ALA A 164 -1.40 -3.95 -1.37
C ALA A 164 -2.22 -2.70 -1.73
N TRP A 165 -2.33 -2.36 -3.03
CA TRP A 165 -3.06 -1.17 -3.49
C TRP A 165 -4.56 -1.20 -3.21
N ASP A 166 -5.13 -2.38 -3.00
CA ASP A 166 -6.51 -2.52 -2.55
C ASP A 166 -6.71 -1.93 -1.14
N PHE A 167 -5.67 -1.93 -0.31
CA PHE A 167 -5.69 -1.40 1.06
C PHE A 167 -5.23 0.06 1.13
N ALA A 168 -4.14 0.41 0.45
CA ALA A 168 -3.60 1.76 0.46
C ALA A 168 -2.64 2.01 -0.71
N ILE A 169 -2.47 3.28 -1.08
CA ILE A 169 -1.53 3.70 -2.14
C ILE A 169 -0.48 4.71 -1.64
N GLY A 170 -0.41 4.98 -0.33
CA GLY A 170 0.61 5.89 0.23
C GLY A 170 0.17 7.35 0.41
N ARG A 171 -1.12 7.67 0.23
CA ARG A 171 -1.64 9.05 0.35
C ARG A 171 -1.28 9.70 1.68
N GLY A 172 -0.84 10.96 1.60
CA GLY A 172 -0.49 11.77 2.75
C GLY A 172 0.93 11.59 3.27
N VAL A 173 1.63 10.55 2.80
CA VAL A 173 3.00 10.22 3.20
C VAL A 173 3.99 10.91 2.28
N THR A 174 5.11 11.34 2.85
CA THR A 174 6.21 11.99 2.14
C THR A 174 7.44 11.14 2.33
N VAL A 175 8.05 10.70 1.24
CA VAL A 175 9.26 9.88 1.22
C VAL A 175 10.41 10.73 0.71
N ALA A 176 11.42 10.95 1.56
CA ALA A 176 12.65 11.59 1.15
C ALA A 176 13.56 10.59 0.46
N VAL A 177 14.05 10.97 -0.72
CA VAL A 177 15.06 10.24 -1.46
C VAL A 177 16.36 11.02 -1.32
N VAL A 178 17.22 10.53 -0.41
CA VAL A 178 18.53 11.12 -0.11
C VAL A 178 19.54 10.48 -1.05
N ASP A 179 19.78 11.11 -2.19
CA ASP A 179 20.45 10.50 -3.35
C ASP A 179 21.08 11.56 -4.30
N THR A 180 21.08 11.31 -5.61
CA THR A 180 21.59 12.16 -6.70
C THR A 180 20.61 13.24 -7.16
N GLY A 181 19.42 13.32 -6.56
CA GLY A 181 18.34 14.22 -6.97
C GLY A 181 17.15 13.44 -7.55
N ILE A 182 16.10 14.15 -7.98
CA ILE A 182 14.95 13.55 -8.68
C ILE A 182 14.54 14.47 -9.83
N ALA A 183 14.12 13.91 -10.97
CA ALA A 183 13.47 14.64 -12.07
C ALA A 183 12.05 15.12 -11.69
N CYS A 184 11.94 15.99 -10.68
CA CYS A 184 10.69 16.44 -10.05
C CYS A 184 10.11 17.74 -10.62
N GLU A 185 10.93 18.54 -11.30
CA GLU A 185 10.56 19.87 -11.79
C GLU A 185 11.22 20.19 -13.14
N ASP A 186 10.64 21.16 -13.85
CA ASP A 186 11.33 21.83 -14.97
C ASP A 186 12.07 23.05 -14.39
N HIS A 187 13.40 23.02 -14.36
CA HIS A 187 14.21 24.11 -13.82
C HIS A 187 15.53 24.27 -14.56
N GLY A 188 15.75 25.46 -15.14
CA GLY A 188 16.94 25.72 -15.94
C GLY A 188 17.02 24.72 -17.11
N PRO A 189 18.10 23.93 -17.24
CA PRO A 189 18.19 22.92 -18.28
C PRO A 189 17.46 21.62 -17.92
N PHE A 190 17.03 21.41 -16.68
CA PHE A 190 16.45 20.16 -16.21
C PHE A 190 14.96 20.06 -16.52
N THR A 191 14.50 18.85 -16.83
CA THR A 191 13.09 18.57 -17.11
C THR A 191 12.47 17.58 -16.12
N LYS A 192 11.20 17.77 -15.78
CA LYS A 192 10.43 16.82 -14.97
C LYS A 192 10.28 15.51 -15.74
N GLY A 193 10.46 14.38 -15.07
CA GLY A 193 10.29 13.06 -15.66
C GLY A 193 8.87 12.87 -16.20
N SER A 194 8.72 12.47 -17.46
CA SER A 194 7.41 12.27 -18.10
C SER A 194 6.48 11.35 -17.33
N ASP A 195 6.99 10.24 -16.82
CA ASP A 195 6.23 9.24 -16.07
C ASP A 195 6.29 9.47 -14.53
N LEU A 196 6.79 10.65 -14.13
CA LEU A 196 6.65 11.23 -12.78
C LEU A 196 5.71 12.44 -12.78
N LYS A 197 5.04 12.73 -13.90
CA LYS A 197 4.26 13.98 -14.06
C LYS A 197 3.13 14.10 -13.05
N ALA A 198 2.42 13.00 -12.76
CA ALA A 198 1.34 12.95 -11.77
C ALA A 198 1.83 12.76 -10.33
N THR A 199 3.10 12.36 -10.15
CA THR A 199 3.74 12.26 -8.84
C THR A 199 3.96 13.66 -8.27
N GLU A 200 3.47 13.86 -7.05
CA GLU A 200 3.67 15.10 -6.31
C GLU A 200 5.07 15.09 -5.67
N CYS A 201 5.87 16.08 -6.05
CA CYS A 201 7.14 16.36 -5.38
C CYS A 201 6.98 17.57 -4.48
N VAL A 202 7.37 17.44 -3.21
CA VAL A 202 7.45 18.56 -2.27
C VAL A 202 8.80 19.26 -2.42
N PRO A 203 8.98 20.47 -1.85
CA PRO A 203 10.27 21.17 -1.89
C PRO A 203 11.41 20.29 -1.38
N GLY A 204 12.55 20.36 -2.08
CA GLY A 204 13.76 19.61 -1.79
C GLY A 204 14.94 20.49 -1.42
N TRP A 205 16.11 19.85 -1.25
CA TRP A 205 17.36 20.56 -1.03
C TRP A 205 18.54 19.86 -1.69
N ASN A 206 19.42 20.66 -2.28
CA ASN A 206 20.63 20.24 -2.94
C ASN A 206 21.85 20.61 -2.08
N PHE A 207 22.38 19.64 -1.35
CA PHE A 207 23.58 19.81 -0.52
C PHE A 207 24.86 19.92 -1.35
N VAL A 208 24.85 19.45 -2.61
CA VAL A 208 26.01 19.54 -3.51
C VAL A 208 26.23 20.97 -4.00
N SER A 209 25.15 21.70 -4.30
CA SER A 209 25.23 23.07 -4.85
C SER A 209 24.64 24.17 -3.95
N GLY A 210 24.04 23.80 -2.81
CA GLY A 210 23.58 24.73 -1.78
C GLY A 210 22.30 25.52 -2.13
N ASN A 211 21.32 24.88 -2.77
CA ASN A 211 20.05 25.52 -3.17
C ASN A 211 18.86 24.54 -3.09
N GLU A 212 17.65 25.04 -3.37
CA GLU A 212 16.40 24.27 -3.35
C GLU A 212 16.18 23.33 -4.55
N HIS A 213 17.04 23.41 -5.58
CA HIS A 213 16.88 22.69 -6.84
C HIS A 213 17.65 21.37 -6.83
N ALA A 214 17.06 20.35 -6.21
CA ALA A 214 17.58 18.99 -6.11
C ALA A 214 17.31 18.14 -7.37
N ASN A 215 17.57 18.73 -8.55
CA ASN A 215 17.42 18.07 -9.85
C ASN A 215 18.45 16.94 -10.03
N ASP A 216 18.03 15.88 -10.70
CA ASP A 216 18.89 14.73 -10.98
C ASP A 216 19.71 14.96 -12.27
N ASP A 217 21.03 14.83 -12.15
CA ASP A 217 22.01 14.92 -13.23
C ASP A 217 22.77 13.59 -13.45
N GLN A 218 22.40 12.54 -12.72
CA GLN A 218 23.03 11.22 -12.76
C GLN A 218 22.05 10.11 -13.18
N GLY A 219 20.83 10.13 -12.64
CA GLY A 219 19.71 9.23 -12.97
C GLY A 219 19.32 8.24 -11.88
N HIS A 220 20.19 7.99 -10.90
CA HIS A 220 19.99 6.99 -9.87
C HIS A 220 18.89 7.36 -8.89
N GLY A 221 18.86 8.62 -8.46
CA GLY A 221 17.84 9.11 -7.56
C GLY A 221 16.47 9.08 -8.20
N THR A 222 16.36 9.41 -9.50
CA THR A 222 15.11 9.28 -10.26
C THR A 222 14.64 7.83 -10.39
N HIS A 223 15.55 6.87 -10.61
CA HIS A 223 15.22 5.43 -10.64
C HIS A 223 14.71 4.96 -9.28
N VAL A 224 15.40 5.33 -8.20
CA VAL A 224 15.00 5.03 -6.82
C VAL A 224 13.64 5.64 -6.48
N ALA A 225 13.42 6.92 -6.83
CA ALA A 225 12.16 7.61 -6.60
C ALA A 225 10.99 6.98 -7.36
N GLY A 226 11.22 6.55 -8.60
CA GLY A 226 10.21 5.85 -9.39
C GLY A 226 9.77 4.55 -8.72
N THR A 227 10.71 3.73 -8.21
CA THR A 227 10.34 2.49 -7.52
C THR A 227 9.44 2.78 -6.31
N ILE A 228 9.66 3.90 -5.62
CA ILE A 228 8.81 4.33 -4.51
C ILE A 228 7.45 4.83 -5.00
N ALA A 229 7.40 5.81 -5.90
CA ALA A 229 6.17 6.54 -6.23
C ALA A 229 6.09 7.03 -7.68
N GLN A 230 6.43 6.18 -8.66
CA GLN A 230 6.13 6.43 -10.07
C GLN A 230 4.65 6.81 -10.25
N SER A 231 4.35 7.65 -11.24
CA SER A 231 2.96 7.88 -11.62
C SER A 231 2.38 6.55 -12.10
N THR A 232 1.28 6.12 -11.48
CA THR A 232 0.63 4.84 -11.80
C THR A 232 -0.78 5.11 -12.34
N ASN A 233 -1.24 4.24 -13.23
CA ASN A 233 -2.55 4.29 -13.87
C ASN A 233 -2.74 5.54 -14.74
N ASN A 234 -1.70 5.91 -15.48
CA ASN A 234 -1.63 7.07 -16.38
C ASN A 234 -1.47 6.67 -17.88
N ALA A 235 -1.58 5.37 -18.19
CA ALA A 235 -1.38 4.76 -19.51
C ALA A 235 0.05 4.92 -20.08
N LEU A 236 1.06 5.08 -19.21
CA LEU A 236 2.44 5.31 -19.58
C LEU A 236 3.37 4.46 -18.72
N GLY A 237 4.45 3.95 -19.32
CA GLY A 237 5.56 3.37 -18.58
C GLY A 237 5.18 2.32 -17.53
N VAL A 238 5.61 2.60 -16.30
CA VAL A 238 5.72 1.63 -15.20
C VAL A 238 5.06 2.16 -13.93
N THR A 239 4.97 1.33 -12.90
CA THR A 239 4.28 1.66 -11.64
C THR A 239 5.25 1.88 -10.48
N GLY A 240 4.79 2.57 -9.43
CA GLY A 240 5.50 2.74 -8.16
C GLY A 240 4.80 2.01 -7.00
N VAL A 241 5.55 1.57 -5.99
CA VAL A 241 5.00 0.82 -4.85
C VAL A 241 3.96 1.62 -4.08
N ALA A 242 4.25 2.88 -3.76
CA ALA A 242 3.39 3.83 -3.07
C ALA A 242 3.08 5.04 -3.96
N PHE A 243 2.46 4.79 -5.12
CA PHE A 243 2.23 5.81 -6.16
C PHE A 243 1.32 6.99 -5.77
N GLY A 244 0.67 6.94 -4.60
CA GLY A 244 -0.05 8.06 -4.00
C GLY A 244 0.75 8.83 -2.94
N ALA A 245 1.99 8.44 -2.66
CA ALA A 245 2.91 9.17 -1.79
C ALA A 245 3.54 10.37 -2.51
N ARG A 246 4.07 11.30 -1.71
CA ARG A 246 4.83 12.46 -2.20
C ARG A 246 6.32 12.17 -2.11
N LEU A 247 7.10 12.67 -3.06
CA LEU A 247 8.56 12.56 -3.06
C LEU A 247 9.21 13.85 -2.57
N MET A 248 10.23 13.74 -1.72
CA MET A 248 11.08 14.86 -1.28
C MET A 248 12.49 14.64 -1.83
N PRO A 249 12.93 15.40 -2.86
CA PRO A 249 14.26 15.25 -3.42
C PRO A 249 15.32 15.84 -2.50
N VAL A 250 16.28 15.04 -2.07
CA VAL A 250 17.40 15.48 -1.22
C VAL A 250 18.71 15.06 -1.87
N LYS A 251 19.32 15.99 -2.61
CA LYS A 251 20.54 15.71 -3.38
C LYS A 251 21.77 15.84 -2.49
N VAL A 252 22.40 14.71 -2.20
CA VAL A 252 23.66 14.59 -1.42
C VAL A 252 24.78 13.94 -2.23
N LEU A 253 24.45 13.41 -3.41
CA LEU A 253 25.40 12.82 -4.36
C LEU A 253 25.50 13.69 -5.62
N ASN A 254 26.72 13.90 -6.10
CA ASN A 254 27.01 14.69 -7.29
C ASN A 254 26.70 13.93 -8.60
N GLU A 255 27.06 14.52 -9.75
CA GLU A 255 26.76 13.94 -11.08
C GLU A 255 27.49 12.61 -11.36
N GLU A 256 28.54 12.29 -10.61
CA GLU A 256 29.22 10.99 -10.66
C GLU A 256 28.67 9.98 -9.64
N GLY A 257 27.67 10.35 -8.83
CA GLY A 257 27.09 9.50 -7.78
C GLY A 257 27.89 9.46 -6.48
N TRP A 258 28.79 10.43 -6.25
CA TRP A 258 29.60 10.53 -5.05
C TRP A 258 29.13 11.65 -4.12
N GLY A 259 29.23 11.41 -2.82
CA GLY A 259 28.95 12.41 -1.80
C GLY A 259 29.73 12.14 -0.53
N THR A 260 29.65 13.06 0.43
CA THR A 260 30.36 12.91 1.70
C THR A 260 29.44 12.42 2.81
N THR A 261 30.01 11.81 3.85
CA THR A 261 29.24 11.47 5.05
C THR A 261 28.60 12.69 5.72
N ALA A 262 29.18 13.89 5.55
CA ALA A 262 28.62 15.12 6.06
C ALA A 262 27.33 15.49 5.31
N ASP A 263 27.37 15.50 3.97
CA ASP A 263 26.19 15.82 3.14
C ASP A 263 25.06 14.82 3.39
N VAL A 264 25.38 13.53 3.51
CA VAL A 264 24.39 12.50 3.83
C VAL A 264 23.77 12.73 5.21
N ALA A 265 24.59 13.04 6.23
CA ALA A 265 24.09 13.30 7.58
C ALA A 265 23.20 14.56 7.63
N ASP A 266 23.59 15.63 6.94
CA ASP A 266 22.78 16.84 6.86
C ASP A 266 21.50 16.62 6.05
N GLY A 267 21.57 15.86 4.95
CA GLY A 267 20.40 15.45 4.18
C GLY A 267 19.38 14.67 5.00
N ILE A 268 19.83 13.72 5.83
CA ILE A 268 18.95 12.97 6.75
C ILE A 268 18.28 13.91 7.75
N ARG A 269 19.06 14.81 8.38
CA ARG A 269 18.52 15.76 9.37
C ARG A 269 17.51 16.71 8.74
N TRP A 270 17.88 17.29 7.61
CA TRP A 270 17.03 18.22 6.86
C TRP A 270 15.75 17.57 6.39
N ALA A 271 15.80 16.36 5.85
CA ALA A 271 14.61 15.62 5.43
C ALA A 271 13.64 15.43 6.61
N ALA A 272 14.15 14.98 7.76
CA ALA A 272 13.34 14.80 8.96
C ALA A 272 12.74 16.11 9.48
N ASP A 273 13.50 17.21 9.44
CA ASP A 273 13.04 18.53 9.89
C ASP A 273 12.04 19.17 8.91
N ASN A 274 12.05 18.77 7.64
CA ASN A 274 11.12 19.23 6.61
C ASN A 274 9.94 18.26 6.37
N GLY A 275 9.70 17.34 7.31
CA GLY A 275 8.49 16.52 7.32
C GLY A 275 8.56 15.24 6.48
N ALA A 276 9.75 14.70 6.22
CA ALA A 276 9.88 13.35 5.69
C ALA A 276 9.36 12.34 6.72
N HIS A 277 8.51 11.44 6.25
CA HIS A 277 7.95 10.35 7.05
C HIS A 277 8.76 9.07 6.88
N VAL A 278 9.27 8.86 5.66
CA VAL A 278 10.22 7.80 5.33
C VAL A 278 11.43 8.45 4.66
N ILE A 279 12.63 8.00 5.01
CA ILE A 279 13.89 8.43 4.39
C ILE A 279 14.54 7.21 3.75
N ASN A 280 14.67 7.21 2.43
CA ASN A 280 15.36 6.17 1.69
C ASN A 280 16.79 6.59 1.35
N LEU A 281 17.75 5.73 1.71
CA LEU A 281 19.18 5.90 1.49
C LEU A 281 19.67 4.74 0.62
N SER A 282 19.52 4.87 -0.69
CA SER A 282 20.01 3.91 -1.69
C SER A 282 21.51 4.06 -1.95
N LEU A 283 22.27 4.34 -0.90
CA LEU A 283 23.69 4.67 -0.90
C LEU A 283 24.38 4.03 0.30
N GLY A 284 25.70 4.02 0.29
CA GLY A 284 26.45 3.57 1.46
C GLY A 284 27.95 3.67 1.31
N GLY A 285 28.64 3.46 2.42
CA GLY A 285 30.09 3.45 2.51
C GLY A 285 30.58 2.52 3.63
N PRO A 286 31.90 2.29 3.70
CA PRO A 286 32.46 1.31 4.62
C PRO A 286 32.54 1.79 6.08
N ARG A 287 32.36 3.08 6.36
CA ARG A 287 32.70 3.69 7.65
C ARG A 287 31.49 3.88 8.55
N ASN A 288 31.52 3.25 9.72
CA ASN A 288 30.62 3.61 10.83
C ASN A 288 30.98 5.00 11.36
N SER A 289 30.10 5.98 11.13
CA SER A 289 30.30 7.36 11.55
C SER A 289 29.34 7.74 12.66
N ARG A 290 29.87 8.28 13.77
CA ARG A 290 29.05 8.84 14.86
C ARG A 290 28.19 10.01 14.41
N VAL A 291 28.64 10.76 13.39
CA VAL A 291 27.87 11.88 12.83
C VAL A 291 26.64 11.34 12.09
N LEU A 292 26.83 10.28 11.31
CA LEU A 292 25.74 9.60 10.59
C LEU A 292 24.74 8.97 11.57
N GLN A 293 25.22 8.28 12.62
CA GLN A 293 24.34 7.73 13.66
C GLN A 293 23.50 8.82 14.34
N LYS A 294 24.10 9.96 14.70
CA LYS A 294 23.34 11.09 15.30
C LYS A 294 22.29 11.67 14.36
N ALA A 295 22.54 11.67 13.05
CA ALA A 295 21.55 12.11 12.07
C ALA A 295 20.36 11.12 12.00
N ILE A 296 20.65 9.81 12.02
CA ILE A 296 19.63 8.75 12.08
C ILE A 296 18.82 8.86 13.37
N ASP A 297 19.47 9.00 14.53
CA ASP A 297 18.80 9.16 15.82
C ASP A 297 17.89 10.40 15.82
N HIS A 298 18.34 11.50 15.20
CA HIS A 298 17.52 12.71 15.01
C HIS A 298 16.28 12.42 14.17
N ALA A 299 16.45 11.78 13.01
CA ALA A 299 15.33 11.41 12.14
C ALA A 299 14.31 10.51 12.86
N ARG A 300 14.78 9.50 13.60
CA ARG A 300 13.91 8.62 14.38
C ARG A 300 13.23 9.33 15.55
N SER A 301 13.90 10.30 16.19
CA SER A 301 13.28 11.13 17.23
C SER A 301 12.14 12.00 16.67
N LYS A 302 12.22 12.34 15.38
CA LYS A 302 11.16 12.96 14.60
C LYS A 302 10.21 11.92 14.00
N GLY A 303 10.23 10.67 14.46
CA GLY A 303 9.36 9.57 14.04
C GLY A 303 9.49 9.16 12.57
N ALA A 304 10.57 9.52 11.88
CA ALA A 304 10.82 9.08 10.51
C ALA A 304 11.34 7.64 10.50
N VAL A 305 10.86 6.85 9.55
CA VAL A 305 11.41 5.52 9.25
C VAL A 305 12.61 5.70 8.32
N VAL A 306 13.75 5.12 8.68
CA VAL A 306 14.98 5.20 7.87
C VAL A 306 15.24 3.84 7.23
N VAL A 307 15.32 3.81 5.90
CA VAL A 307 15.56 2.60 5.10
C VAL A 307 16.84 2.79 4.32
N ALA A 308 17.75 1.81 4.32
CA ALA A 308 18.99 1.91 3.59
C ALA A 308 19.41 0.61 2.91
N ALA A 309 20.11 0.77 1.79
CA ALA A 309 20.71 -0.33 1.05
C ALA A 309 21.81 -1.03 1.88
N ALA A 310 21.85 -2.37 1.86
CA ALA A 310 22.88 -3.12 2.56
C ALA A 310 24.28 -2.99 1.91
N GLY A 311 24.34 -2.73 0.60
CA GLY A 311 25.56 -2.54 -0.19
C GLY A 311 25.78 -3.65 -1.23
N ASN A 312 26.64 -3.40 -2.22
CA ASN A 312 26.82 -4.26 -3.40
C ASN A 312 28.17 -5.00 -3.46
N SER A 313 28.83 -5.22 -2.32
CA SER A 313 30.18 -5.81 -2.27
C SER A 313 30.20 -7.35 -2.20
N GLY A 314 29.04 -7.98 -1.93
CA GLY A 314 28.96 -9.37 -1.50
C GLY A 314 29.58 -9.65 -0.13
N GLY A 315 30.14 -8.63 0.54
CA GLY A 315 30.74 -8.74 1.88
C GLY A 315 29.74 -8.38 2.98
N ASN A 316 30.27 -7.81 4.05
CA ASN A 316 29.47 -7.32 5.17
C ASN A 316 28.64 -6.10 4.79
N VAL A 317 27.49 -5.93 5.44
CA VAL A 317 26.62 -4.75 5.32
C VAL A 317 27.41 -3.46 5.58
N GLY A 318 27.25 -2.48 4.70
CA GLY A 318 27.85 -1.14 4.82
C GLY A 318 27.01 -0.17 5.66
N TYR A 319 27.45 1.07 5.78
CA TYR A 319 26.73 2.14 6.48
C TYR A 319 26.11 3.13 5.49
N PRO A 320 24.87 3.59 5.68
CA PRO A 320 24.07 3.47 6.90
C PRO A 320 23.29 2.17 7.10
N GLY A 321 23.28 1.22 6.16
CA GLY A 321 22.52 -0.05 6.29
C GLY A 321 22.73 -0.81 7.59
N ALA A 322 23.94 -0.83 8.14
CA ALA A 322 24.28 -1.48 9.41
C ALA A 322 24.18 -0.56 10.65
N SER A 323 23.61 0.64 10.53
CA SER A 323 23.46 1.58 11.64
C SER A 323 22.26 1.22 12.51
N ASP A 324 22.30 1.56 13.80
CA ASP A 324 21.18 1.29 14.69
C ASP A 324 19.96 2.15 14.31
N GLY A 325 18.79 1.52 14.23
CA GLY A 325 17.53 2.20 13.88
C GLY A 325 17.32 2.44 12.39
N VAL A 326 18.10 1.79 11.53
CA VAL A 326 17.89 1.74 10.08
C VAL A 326 17.33 0.37 9.71
N ILE A 327 16.40 0.30 8.76
CA ILE A 327 16.03 -0.96 8.10
C ILE A 327 17.06 -1.22 6.99
N GLY A 328 18.00 -2.13 7.23
CA GLY A 328 18.99 -2.53 6.24
C GLY A 328 18.45 -3.56 5.24
N VAL A 329 18.52 -3.23 3.95
CA VAL A 329 17.84 -4.00 2.89
C VAL A 329 18.81 -4.74 1.97
N SER A 330 18.72 -6.07 1.94
CA SER A 330 19.45 -6.92 1.01
C SER A 330 18.68 -7.15 -0.30
N ALA A 331 19.38 -7.54 -1.37
CA ALA A 331 18.81 -7.64 -2.72
C ALA A 331 18.58 -9.09 -3.15
N THR A 332 17.40 -9.37 -3.69
CA THR A 332 17.04 -10.68 -4.28
C THR A 332 16.74 -10.59 -5.77
N GLY A 333 16.88 -11.74 -6.44
CA GLY A 333 16.43 -11.95 -7.81
C GLY A 333 14.99 -12.46 -7.90
N ALA A 334 14.52 -12.65 -9.13
CA ALA A 334 13.18 -13.19 -9.40
C ALA A 334 12.99 -14.63 -8.92
N ASP A 335 14.08 -15.35 -8.67
CA ASP A 335 14.08 -16.70 -8.10
C ASP A 335 14.15 -16.70 -6.55
N ASP A 336 13.90 -15.54 -5.92
CA ASP A 336 13.99 -15.30 -4.47
C ASP A 336 15.37 -15.56 -3.85
N LYS A 337 16.39 -15.83 -4.66
CA LYS A 337 17.74 -16.00 -4.14
C LYS A 337 18.39 -14.64 -3.91
N LEU A 338 19.19 -14.58 -2.85
CA LEU A 338 20.07 -13.45 -2.60
C LEU A 338 20.98 -13.22 -3.82
N ALA A 339 21.01 -11.98 -4.31
CA ALA A 339 21.87 -11.61 -5.41
C ALA A 339 23.35 -11.77 -5.02
N PRO A 340 24.24 -12.28 -5.90
CA PRO A 340 25.65 -12.51 -5.56
C PRO A 340 26.38 -11.27 -5.04
N PHE A 341 26.03 -10.09 -5.55
CA PHE A 341 26.59 -8.80 -5.13
C PHE A 341 25.99 -8.28 -3.82
N SER A 342 24.84 -8.79 -3.36
CA SER A 342 24.19 -8.27 -2.16
C SER A 342 25.08 -8.51 -0.95
N SER A 343 25.40 -7.42 -0.25
CA SER A 343 26.05 -7.49 1.05
C SER A 343 25.10 -8.15 2.05
N ARG A 344 25.68 -8.77 3.07
CA ARG A 344 25.02 -9.72 3.97
C ARG A 344 25.65 -9.67 5.36
N GLY A 345 25.04 -10.34 6.32
CA GLY A 345 25.50 -10.39 7.70
C GLY A 345 24.68 -9.51 8.63
N LYS A 346 25.28 -9.17 9.78
CA LYS A 346 24.64 -8.32 10.78
C LYS A 346 24.31 -6.94 10.17
N GLY A 347 23.06 -6.50 10.32
CA GLY A 347 22.53 -5.28 9.72
C GLY A 347 21.60 -5.52 8.54
N VAL A 348 21.38 -6.76 8.09
CA VAL A 348 20.25 -7.08 7.21
C VAL A 348 19.01 -7.29 8.08
N ASP A 349 17.98 -6.50 7.83
CA ASP A 349 16.70 -6.59 8.53
C ASP A 349 15.59 -7.21 7.67
N ILE A 350 15.64 -6.98 6.35
CA ILE A 350 14.69 -7.53 5.38
C ILE A 350 15.35 -7.58 4.00
N ALA A 351 14.89 -8.48 3.14
CA ALA A 351 15.27 -8.56 1.73
C ALA A 351 14.18 -7.99 0.81
N ALA A 352 14.56 -7.47 -0.36
CA ALA A 352 13.62 -7.04 -1.38
C ALA A 352 14.21 -7.20 -2.80
N PRO A 353 13.37 -7.17 -3.85
CA PRO A 353 13.82 -7.25 -5.24
C PRO A 353 14.88 -6.19 -5.59
N GLY A 354 16.04 -6.64 -6.07
CA GLY A 354 17.15 -5.75 -6.43
C GLY A 354 17.88 -6.14 -7.71
N VAL A 355 17.33 -7.05 -8.52
CA VAL A 355 17.93 -7.51 -9.78
C VAL A 355 16.98 -7.20 -10.94
N LYS A 356 17.48 -6.52 -11.98
CA LYS A 356 16.70 -6.10 -13.16
C LYS A 356 15.41 -5.38 -12.75
N VAL A 357 15.52 -4.44 -11.82
CA VAL A 357 14.40 -3.60 -11.39
C VAL A 357 14.16 -2.56 -12.48
N VAL A 358 13.08 -2.76 -13.24
CA VAL A 358 12.65 -1.88 -14.33
C VAL A 358 11.96 -0.66 -13.75
N GLN A 359 12.51 0.52 -14.00
CA GLN A 359 11.98 1.80 -13.53
C GLN A 359 12.45 2.96 -14.42
N GLN A 360 11.71 4.08 -14.42
CA GLN A 360 12.13 5.28 -15.15
C GLN A 360 13.46 5.83 -14.63
N THR A 361 14.32 6.29 -15.53
CA THR A 361 15.45 7.17 -15.20
C THR A 361 15.53 8.34 -16.19
N ILE A 362 16.57 9.17 -16.08
CA ILE A 362 16.81 10.33 -16.93
C ILE A 362 17.79 10.00 -18.06
N CYS A 363 17.75 10.77 -19.15
CA CYS A 363 18.80 10.81 -20.17
C CYS A 363 19.43 12.20 -20.20
N GLU A 364 20.57 12.31 -20.88
CA GLU A 364 21.27 13.59 -21.11
C GLU A 364 21.47 14.42 -19.83
N LYS A 365 21.79 13.74 -18.71
CA LYS A 365 21.94 14.37 -17.38
C LYS A 365 20.71 15.20 -16.95
N GLY A 366 19.51 14.68 -17.25
CA GLY A 366 18.24 15.31 -16.87
C GLY A 366 17.82 16.46 -17.76
N ARG A 367 18.55 16.74 -18.85
CA ARG A 367 18.30 17.90 -19.72
C ARG A 367 17.27 17.67 -20.83
N ASN A 368 16.87 16.41 -21.00
CA ASN A 368 15.93 16.01 -22.04
C ASN A 368 14.82 15.17 -21.42
N ASN A 369 13.61 15.37 -21.91
CA ASN A 369 12.45 14.64 -21.47
C ASN A 369 12.34 13.34 -22.28
N CYS A 370 12.94 12.26 -21.77
CA CYS A 370 12.90 10.94 -22.39
C CYS A 370 12.19 9.90 -21.51
N LEU A 371 11.62 8.93 -22.20
CA LEU A 371 10.95 7.78 -21.62
C LEU A 371 11.88 6.56 -21.74
N ILE A 372 12.71 6.37 -20.73
CA ILE A 372 13.58 5.19 -20.62
C ILE A 372 13.31 4.47 -19.31
N PHE A 373 13.18 3.15 -19.40
CA PHE A 373 12.85 2.27 -18.27
C PHE A 373 13.88 1.14 -18.15
N PRO A 374 15.15 1.41 -17.84
CA PRO A 374 16.16 0.37 -17.75
C PRO A 374 15.97 -0.50 -16.50
N GLY A 375 16.30 -1.79 -16.63
CA GLY A 375 16.41 -2.72 -15.51
C GLY A 375 17.77 -2.59 -14.81
N TRP A 376 17.79 -2.12 -13.56
CA TRP A 376 19.02 -1.96 -12.78
C TRP A 376 19.19 -3.01 -11.69
N ASN A 377 20.44 -3.23 -11.29
CA ASN A 377 20.83 -4.18 -10.25
C ASN A 377 21.46 -3.43 -9.08
N GLY A 378 21.02 -3.75 -7.86
CA GLY A 378 21.64 -3.25 -6.64
C GLY A 378 20.73 -3.36 -5.43
N THR A 379 21.31 -3.38 -4.23
CA THR A 379 20.58 -3.12 -2.98
C THR A 379 19.96 -1.72 -2.98
N SER A 380 20.50 -0.80 -3.78
CA SER A 380 19.94 0.51 -4.08
C SER A 380 18.56 0.46 -4.76
N MET A 381 18.26 -0.63 -5.49
CA MET A 381 16.94 -0.88 -6.08
C MET A 381 16.05 -1.70 -5.14
N ALA A 382 16.62 -2.43 -4.18
CA ALA A 382 15.86 -3.17 -3.15
C ALA A 382 15.30 -2.24 -2.06
N SER A 383 16.14 -1.33 -1.53
CA SER A 383 15.77 -0.34 -0.51
C SER A 383 14.47 0.44 -0.83
N PRO A 384 14.26 1.00 -2.04
CA PRO A 384 13.05 1.77 -2.34
C PRO A 384 11.75 0.95 -2.32
N HIS A 385 11.80 -0.37 -2.53
CA HIS A 385 10.60 -1.21 -2.35
C HIS A 385 10.14 -1.20 -0.90
N VAL A 386 11.09 -1.33 0.05
CA VAL A 386 10.82 -1.31 1.49
C VAL A 386 10.38 0.10 1.92
N ALA A 387 11.01 1.15 1.40
CA ALA A 387 10.57 2.53 1.65
C ALA A 387 9.15 2.81 1.14
N GLY A 388 8.80 2.31 -0.04
CA GLY A 388 7.44 2.35 -0.57
C GLY A 388 6.45 1.60 0.32
N ALA A 389 6.77 0.37 0.72
CA ALA A 389 5.91 -0.40 1.62
C ALA A 389 5.74 0.25 3.00
N ALA A 390 6.80 0.87 3.55
CA ALA A 390 6.71 1.68 4.77
C ALA A 390 5.72 2.84 4.57
N ALA A 391 5.78 3.54 3.43
CA ALA A 391 4.83 4.61 3.12
C ALA A 391 3.38 4.11 2.99
N LEU A 392 3.17 2.93 2.39
CA LEU A 392 1.87 2.29 2.35
C LEU A 392 1.32 2.01 3.77
N VAL A 393 2.12 1.40 4.64
CA VAL A 393 1.75 1.12 6.05
C VAL A 393 1.45 2.40 6.80
N MET A 394 2.28 3.45 6.65
CA MET A 394 2.05 4.73 7.31
C MET A 394 0.75 5.40 6.87
N SER A 395 0.38 5.25 5.59
CA SER A 395 -0.86 5.83 5.07
C SER A 395 -2.14 5.20 5.65
N LEU A 396 -2.04 4.03 6.31
CA LEU A 396 -3.11 3.39 7.10
C LEU A 396 -3.25 3.94 8.53
N GLY A 397 -2.43 4.93 8.92
CA GLY A 397 -2.46 5.56 10.24
C GLY A 397 -1.46 4.97 11.25
N VAL A 398 -0.53 4.12 10.81
CA VAL A 398 0.60 3.65 11.65
C VAL A 398 1.70 4.71 11.58
N THR A 399 1.89 5.48 12.64
CA THR A 399 2.81 6.63 12.64
C THR A 399 4.01 6.50 13.58
N ASP A 400 4.03 5.46 14.40
CA ASP A 400 5.22 5.07 15.16
C ASP A 400 6.19 4.30 14.26
N ALA A 401 7.45 4.74 14.20
CA ALA A 401 8.44 4.16 13.30
C ALA A 401 8.71 2.68 13.62
N VAL A 402 8.75 2.30 14.90
CA VAL A 402 8.96 0.90 15.31
C VAL A 402 7.77 0.05 14.90
N ALA A 403 6.54 0.53 15.08
CA ALA A 403 5.35 -0.19 14.62
C ALA A 403 5.30 -0.38 13.09
N VAL A 404 5.87 0.55 12.31
CA VAL A 404 6.03 0.38 10.85
C VAL A 404 7.10 -0.68 10.55
N GLU A 405 8.25 -0.62 11.23
CA GLU A 405 9.33 -1.62 11.10
C GLU A 405 8.81 -3.03 11.41
N ASP A 406 8.11 -3.20 12.53
CA ASP A 406 7.51 -4.47 12.97
C ASP A 406 6.48 -4.98 11.95
N ALA A 407 5.60 -4.10 11.45
CA ALA A 407 4.61 -4.49 10.45
C ALA A 407 5.24 -5.05 9.17
N LEU A 408 6.38 -4.53 8.74
CA LEU A 408 7.10 -5.02 7.56
C LEU A 408 7.87 -6.31 7.85
N ARG A 409 8.54 -6.40 9.01
CA ARG A 409 9.36 -7.57 9.39
C ARG A 409 8.51 -8.78 9.73
N ASP A 410 7.46 -8.61 10.53
CA ASP A 410 6.61 -9.70 11.02
C ASP A 410 5.83 -10.38 9.89
N ASN A 411 5.59 -9.66 8.80
CA ASN A 411 4.82 -10.13 7.64
C ASN A 411 5.71 -10.41 6.42
N ALA A 412 7.04 -10.37 6.56
CA ALA A 412 7.94 -10.74 5.48
C ALA A 412 7.82 -12.24 5.13
N ARG A 413 7.89 -12.57 3.84
CA ARG A 413 7.88 -13.95 3.36
C ARG A 413 9.20 -14.63 3.76
N LYS A 414 9.12 -15.55 4.71
CA LYS A 414 10.27 -16.35 5.16
C LYS A 414 10.75 -17.30 4.07
N VAL A 415 12.01 -17.19 3.68
CA VAL A 415 12.68 -18.07 2.71
C VAL A 415 13.59 -19.08 3.41
N ASP A 416 14.27 -18.65 4.47
CA ASP A 416 15.19 -19.47 5.27
C ASP A 416 15.24 -18.93 6.72
N ASP A 417 14.74 -19.72 7.69
CA ASP A 417 14.70 -19.33 9.12
C ASP A 417 15.94 -19.84 9.90
N SER A 418 16.96 -20.38 9.21
CA SER A 418 18.24 -20.67 9.84
C SER A 418 18.96 -19.38 10.24
N ASP A 419 19.92 -19.48 11.17
CA ASP A 419 20.77 -18.34 11.52
C ASP A 419 21.52 -17.79 10.31
N ARG A 420 21.88 -18.66 9.36
CA ARG A 420 22.45 -18.24 8.07
C ARG A 420 21.42 -17.48 7.25
N GLY A 421 20.21 -18.00 7.10
CA GLY A 421 19.10 -17.35 6.40
C GLY A 421 18.84 -15.93 6.91
N ARG A 422 18.81 -15.75 8.24
CA ARG A 422 18.64 -14.42 8.87
C ARG A 422 19.75 -13.44 8.52
N LEU A 423 20.99 -13.90 8.36
CA LEU A 423 22.09 -13.05 7.91
C LEU A 423 21.99 -12.67 6.41
N LEU A 424 21.20 -13.40 5.63
CA LEU A 424 21.02 -13.13 4.20
C LEU A 424 19.75 -12.31 3.92
N TYR A 425 18.65 -12.66 4.57
CA TYR A 425 17.31 -12.14 4.28
C TYR A 425 16.69 -11.37 5.45
N GLY A 426 17.34 -11.31 6.62
CA GLY A 426 16.75 -10.71 7.82
C GLY A 426 15.48 -11.45 8.23
N ALA A 427 14.37 -10.73 8.32
CA ALA A 427 13.05 -11.29 8.59
C ALA A 427 12.46 -12.12 7.43
N GLY A 428 12.98 -11.93 6.20
CA GLY A 428 12.46 -12.56 4.98
C GLY A 428 12.44 -11.58 3.81
N ILE A 429 11.78 -11.96 2.72
CA ILE A 429 11.56 -11.07 1.58
C ILE A 429 10.30 -10.24 1.83
N LEU A 430 10.36 -8.94 1.55
CA LEU A 430 9.24 -8.01 1.67
C LEU A 430 7.95 -8.55 1.02
N ASP A 431 6.87 -8.54 1.79
CA ASP A 431 5.50 -8.77 1.32
C ASP A 431 4.62 -7.59 1.77
N ALA A 432 4.42 -6.64 0.86
CA ALA A 432 3.63 -5.44 1.11
C ALA A 432 2.15 -5.79 1.33
N ALA A 433 1.63 -6.79 0.60
CA ALA A 433 0.24 -7.21 0.74
C ALA A 433 -0.05 -7.79 2.12
N ALA A 434 0.81 -8.71 2.59
CA ALA A 434 0.69 -9.31 3.92
C ALA A 434 0.79 -8.23 5.01
N SER A 435 1.75 -7.31 4.88
CA SER A 435 1.94 -6.20 5.83
C SER A 435 0.69 -5.31 5.94
N LEU A 436 0.12 -4.88 4.81
CA LEU A 436 -1.06 -4.01 4.80
C LEU A 436 -2.33 -4.74 5.26
N SER A 437 -2.48 -6.01 4.90
CA SER A 437 -3.60 -6.85 5.33
C SER A 437 -3.60 -6.99 6.85
N ALA A 438 -2.44 -7.37 7.44
CA ALA A 438 -2.30 -7.54 8.88
C ALA A 438 -2.60 -6.24 9.65
N VAL A 439 -2.06 -5.11 9.19
CA VAL A 439 -2.33 -3.78 9.78
C VAL A 439 -3.82 -3.44 9.68
N THR A 440 -4.45 -3.66 8.54
CA THR A 440 -5.86 -3.34 8.30
C THR A 440 -6.79 -4.19 9.19
N VAL A 441 -6.54 -5.50 9.29
CA VAL A 441 -7.28 -6.41 10.16
C VAL A 441 -7.14 -5.97 11.62
N LYS A 442 -5.91 -5.71 12.08
CA LYS A 442 -5.64 -5.23 13.44
C LYS A 442 -6.40 -3.92 13.71
N HIS A 443 -6.25 -2.91 12.85
CA HIS A 443 -6.94 -1.63 13.02
C HIS A 443 -8.47 -1.79 13.10
N THR A 444 -9.04 -2.64 12.24
CA THR A 444 -10.48 -2.87 12.19
C THR A 444 -11.01 -3.54 13.45
N ILE A 445 -10.36 -4.62 13.89
CA ILE A 445 -10.77 -5.36 15.10
C ILE A 445 -10.74 -4.43 16.33
N TYR A 446 -9.61 -3.74 16.55
CA TYR A 446 -9.47 -2.91 17.74
C TYR A 446 -10.43 -1.71 17.73
N ARG A 447 -10.65 -1.07 16.57
CA ARG A 447 -11.58 0.07 16.45
C ARG A 447 -13.04 -0.38 16.63
N LEU A 448 -13.45 -1.53 16.09
CA LEU A 448 -14.81 -2.05 16.26
C LEU A 448 -15.08 -2.51 17.71
N LEU A 449 -14.12 -3.21 18.33
CA LEU A 449 -14.24 -3.62 19.74
C LEU A 449 -14.31 -2.39 20.65
N ALA A 450 -13.44 -1.41 20.45
CA ALA A 450 -13.47 -0.16 21.21
C ALA A 450 -14.81 0.58 21.02
N LEU A 451 -15.33 0.62 19.79
CA LEU A 451 -16.62 1.25 19.50
C LEU A 451 -17.77 0.52 20.20
N LEU A 452 -17.79 -0.81 20.17
CA LEU A 452 -18.81 -1.61 20.85
C LEU A 452 -18.78 -1.36 22.36
N VAL A 453 -17.60 -1.47 22.98
CA VAL A 453 -17.42 -1.30 24.43
C VAL A 453 -17.80 0.11 24.87
N THR A 454 -17.29 1.14 24.19
CA THR A 454 -17.61 2.54 24.52
C THR A 454 -19.10 2.85 24.34
N THR A 455 -19.74 2.32 23.29
CA THR A 455 -21.18 2.47 23.07
C THR A 455 -21.99 1.85 24.21
N LEU A 456 -21.64 0.64 24.66
CA LEU A 456 -22.33 -0.03 25.76
C LEU A 456 -22.18 0.74 27.09
N LEU A 457 -20.97 1.23 27.38
CA LEU A 457 -20.69 2.01 28.58
C LEU A 457 -21.45 3.34 28.59
N VAL A 458 -21.42 4.07 27.47
CA VAL A 458 -22.14 5.34 27.31
C VAL A 458 -23.66 5.11 27.43
N ALA A 459 -24.19 4.08 26.79
CA ALA A 459 -25.62 3.77 26.86
C ALA A 459 -26.08 3.41 28.27
N ARG A 460 -25.30 2.59 28.98
CA ARG A 460 -25.56 2.25 30.39
C ARG A 460 -25.52 3.49 31.28
N ALA A 461 -24.52 4.35 31.09
CA ALA A 461 -24.36 5.57 31.87
C ALA A 461 -25.47 6.60 31.58
N ALA A 462 -25.95 6.70 30.34
CA ALA A 462 -27.03 7.59 29.95
C ALA A 462 -28.37 7.12 30.53
N ARG A 463 -28.67 5.81 30.48
CA ARG A 463 -29.89 5.24 31.09
C ARG A 463 -29.92 5.43 32.60
N LYS A 464 -28.78 5.26 33.28
CA LYS A 464 -28.68 5.53 34.73
C LYS A 464 -29.02 6.99 35.09
N GLN A 465 -28.79 7.94 34.17
CA GLN A 465 -29.12 9.35 34.36
C GLN A 465 -30.56 9.67 33.95
N ASN A 466 -31.08 9.02 32.91
CA ASN A 466 -32.45 9.16 32.45
C ASN A 466 -32.92 7.86 31.79
N ASP A 467 -33.90 7.17 32.39
CA ASP A 467 -34.45 5.91 31.86
C ASP A 467 -35.05 6.04 30.45
N SER A 468 -35.43 7.27 30.05
CA SER A 468 -35.96 7.59 28.73
C SER A 468 -34.89 8.02 27.70
N ALA A 469 -33.60 7.85 28.03
CA ALA A 469 -32.47 8.16 27.14
C ALA A 469 -32.61 7.49 25.77
N THR A 470 -32.15 8.18 24.72
CA THR A 470 -32.25 7.67 23.36
C THR A 470 -31.39 6.40 23.18
N SER A 471 -31.88 5.44 22.41
CA SER A 471 -31.14 4.22 22.08
C SER A 471 -29.95 4.53 21.16
N PRO A 472 -28.74 3.99 21.44
CA PRO A 472 -27.57 4.16 20.58
C PRO A 472 -27.68 3.39 19.25
N TRP A 473 -28.66 2.49 19.11
CA TRP A 473 -28.85 1.66 17.91
C TRP A 473 -29.61 2.36 16.77
N ARG A 474 -29.80 3.68 16.87
CA ARG A 474 -30.42 4.49 15.81
C ARG A 474 -29.36 4.94 14.82
N LEU A 475 -29.70 5.00 13.54
CA LEU A 475 -28.80 5.48 12.48
C LEU A 475 -28.21 6.87 12.77
N ALA A 476 -28.99 7.75 13.40
CA ALA A 476 -28.53 9.08 13.80
C ALA A 476 -27.32 9.04 14.76
N PHE A 477 -27.17 7.98 15.58
CA PHE A 477 -26.00 7.77 16.44
C PHE A 477 -24.95 6.91 15.74
N MET A 478 -25.36 5.80 15.11
CA MET A 478 -24.44 4.82 14.56
C MET A 478 -23.59 5.37 13.41
N LEU A 479 -24.16 6.17 12.50
CA LEU A 479 -23.40 6.68 11.35
C LEU A 479 -22.25 7.61 11.78
N PRO A 480 -22.47 8.63 12.65
CA PRO A 480 -21.35 9.43 13.16
C PRO A 480 -20.36 8.63 14.01
N ALA A 481 -20.83 7.63 14.77
CA ALA A 481 -19.95 6.80 15.60
C ALA A 481 -19.03 5.91 14.76
N LEU A 482 -19.56 5.32 13.67
CA LEU A 482 -18.78 4.58 12.69
C LEU A 482 -17.80 5.50 11.95
N ALA A 483 -18.26 6.65 11.46
CA ALA A 483 -17.41 7.61 10.75
C ALA A 483 -16.23 8.09 11.63
N ALA A 484 -16.45 8.32 12.92
CA ALA A 484 -15.43 8.82 13.83
C ALA A 484 -14.51 7.73 14.42
N GLY A 485 -15.01 6.50 14.57
CA GLY A 485 -14.27 5.39 15.16
C GLY A 485 -13.51 4.55 14.12
N PRO A 486 -14.14 3.55 13.49
CA PRO A 486 -13.52 2.68 12.48
C PRO A 486 -13.43 3.28 11.07
N GLY A 487 -14.24 4.29 10.74
CA GLY A 487 -14.50 4.74 9.36
C GLY A 487 -15.83 4.18 8.85
N LEU A 488 -16.55 4.93 8.00
CA LEU A 488 -17.88 4.52 7.52
C LEU A 488 -17.78 3.28 6.64
N PHE A 489 -16.77 3.23 5.77
CA PHE A 489 -16.47 2.10 4.89
C PHE A 489 -15.24 1.34 5.41
N PHE A 490 -15.18 1.05 6.71
CA PHE A 490 -14.08 0.27 7.29
C PHE A 490 -13.86 -1.08 6.58
N PHE A 491 -14.94 -1.65 6.00
CA PHE A 491 -14.91 -2.90 5.24
C PHE A 491 -14.41 -2.75 3.79
N ALA A 492 -14.18 -1.53 3.31
CA ALA A 492 -13.78 -1.28 1.92
C ALA A 492 -12.61 -2.15 1.47
N PRO A 493 -11.49 -2.30 2.20
CA PRO A 493 -10.35 -3.07 1.71
C PRO A 493 -10.67 -4.52 1.27
N TRP A 494 -11.73 -5.13 1.82
CA TRP A 494 -12.15 -6.49 1.48
C TRP A 494 -13.13 -6.59 0.31
N ILE A 495 -13.72 -5.48 -0.16
CA ILE A 495 -14.70 -5.51 -1.26
C ILE A 495 -14.52 -4.41 -2.31
N LEU A 496 -13.75 -3.35 -2.03
CA LEU A 496 -13.52 -2.18 -2.87
C LEU A 496 -12.06 -1.68 -2.71
N PRO A 497 -11.31 -1.49 -3.80
CA PRO A 497 -9.96 -0.95 -3.72
C PRO A 497 -9.96 0.51 -3.21
N ARG A 498 -9.05 0.84 -2.29
CA ARG A 498 -8.86 2.20 -1.74
C ARG A 498 -8.05 3.13 -2.65
N VAL A 499 -8.00 2.81 -3.94
CA VAL A 499 -7.35 3.63 -4.97
C VAL A 499 -8.15 4.88 -5.30
N SER A 500 -9.47 4.89 -5.16
CA SER A 500 -10.25 6.13 -5.36
C SER A 500 -10.27 6.99 -4.09
N LEU A 501 -10.10 8.31 -4.25
CA LEU A 501 -10.12 9.24 -3.11
C LEU A 501 -11.42 9.15 -2.29
N PRO A 502 -12.63 9.05 -2.88
CA PRO A 502 -13.86 8.95 -2.09
C PRO A 502 -13.92 7.68 -1.24
N VAL A 503 -13.52 6.52 -1.78
CA VAL A 503 -13.49 5.27 -1.02
C VAL A 503 -12.46 5.34 0.10
N ASP A 504 -11.27 5.87 -0.19
CA ASP A 504 -10.22 6.04 0.81
C ASP A 504 -10.65 6.98 1.95
N VAL A 505 -11.27 8.11 1.64
CA VAL A 505 -11.79 9.07 2.62
C VAL A 505 -12.87 8.43 3.50
N LEU A 506 -13.83 7.72 2.92
CA LEU A 506 -14.92 7.10 3.67
C LEU A 506 -14.48 5.89 4.50
N ALA A 507 -13.42 5.20 4.09
CA ALA A 507 -12.86 4.08 4.82
C ALA A 507 -12.05 4.51 6.05
N ARG A 508 -11.57 5.75 6.07
CA ARG A 508 -10.78 6.30 7.18
C ARG A 508 -11.70 6.84 8.30
N PRO A 509 -11.29 6.70 9.57
CA PRO A 509 -11.83 7.50 10.66
C PRO A 509 -11.67 8.99 10.39
N ILE A 510 -12.60 9.82 10.87
CA ILE A 510 -12.48 11.28 10.79
C ILE A 510 -11.16 11.78 11.39
N ALA A 511 -10.68 11.13 12.45
CA ALA A 511 -9.41 11.45 13.10
C ALA A 511 -8.18 11.23 12.21
N ASP A 512 -8.27 10.36 11.19
CA ASP A 512 -7.17 10.07 10.24
C ASP A 512 -7.20 11.00 9.02
N MET A 513 -8.13 11.97 8.95
CA MET A 513 -8.28 12.88 7.80
C MET A 513 -7.13 13.89 7.68
N ASP A 514 -6.48 14.22 8.79
CA ASP A 514 -5.29 15.05 8.82
C ASP A 514 -4.09 14.42 8.10
N LEU A 515 -4.06 13.10 7.92
CA LEU A 515 -3.08 12.41 7.06
C LEU A 515 -3.12 12.94 5.62
N LEU A 516 -4.30 13.34 5.11
CA LEU A 516 -4.43 13.91 3.76
C LEU A 516 -3.80 15.30 3.64
N VAL A 517 -3.63 15.99 4.76
CA VAL A 517 -2.90 17.27 4.83
C VAL A 517 -1.41 16.98 5.05
N GLY A 518 -1.08 16.08 5.98
CA GLY A 518 0.24 15.49 6.16
C GLY A 518 0.38 14.70 7.47
N VAL A 519 1.13 13.60 7.44
CA VAL A 519 1.24 12.68 8.59
C VAL A 519 1.89 13.30 9.83
N SER A 520 2.71 14.33 9.67
CA SER A 520 3.27 15.09 10.81
C SER A 520 2.18 15.75 11.66
N LEU A 521 1.08 16.22 11.04
CA LEU A 521 -0.05 16.79 11.76
C LEU A 521 -0.81 15.73 12.56
N HIS A 522 -0.93 14.50 12.01
CA HIS A 522 -1.59 13.37 12.66
C HIS A 522 -0.97 13.01 14.01
N ARG A 523 0.33 13.24 14.20
CA ARG A 523 1.00 13.04 15.50
C ARG A 523 0.46 13.95 16.60
N PHE A 524 -0.12 15.09 16.25
CA PHE A 524 -0.74 16.03 17.19
C PHE A 524 -2.23 15.75 17.42
N LEU A 525 -2.81 14.78 16.71
CA LEU A 525 -4.22 14.37 16.83
C LEU A 525 -5.21 15.56 16.87
N PRO A 526 -5.10 16.57 15.99
CA PRO A 526 -5.97 17.76 16.02
C PRO A 526 -7.45 17.46 15.76
N LEU A 527 -7.75 16.32 15.15
CA LEU A 527 -9.12 15.82 14.95
C LEU A 527 -9.51 14.74 15.96
N ALA A 528 -8.53 14.13 16.64
CA ALA A 528 -8.75 13.13 17.68
C ALA A 528 -8.68 13.77 19.08
N ASN A 529 -9.69 14.59 19.39
CA ASN A 529 -9.83 15.22 20.71
C ASN A 529 -11.29 15.55 21.02
N ALA A 530 -11.55 15.89 22.28
CA ALA A 530 -12.89 16.21 22.76
C ALA A 530 -13.37 17.62 22.37
N LEU A 531 -12.50 18.49 21.86
CA LEU A 531 -12.87 19.86 21.49
C LEU A 531 -13.89 19.88 20.33
N VAL A 532 -13.73 18.98 19.36
CA VAL A 532 -14.66 18.85 18.22
C VAL A 532 -16.09 18.52 18.67
N PRO A 533 -16.35 17.41 19.40
CA PRO A 533 -17.70 17.10 19.89
C PRO A 533 -18.19 18.12 20.93
N PHE A 534 -17.30 18.73 21.72
CA PHE A 534 -17.66 19.78 22.66
C PHE A 534 -18.18 21.04 21.93
N ALA A 535 -17.44 21.52 20.93
CA ALA A 535 -17.83 22.68 20.13
C ALA A 535 -19.16 22.44 19.41
N LEU A 536 -19.36 21.25 18.84
CA LEU A 536 -20.64 20.88 18.23
C LEU A 536 -21.78 20.85 19.25
N THR A 537 -21.54 20.33 20.46
CA THR A 537 -22.54 20.37 21.55
C THR A 537 -22.88 21.81 21.92
N ALA A 538 -21.90 22.70 22.03
CA ALA A 538 -22.10 24.09 22.39
C ALA A 538 -22.88 24.88 21.32
N VAL A 539 -22.48 24.74 20.04
CA VAL A 539 -23.12 25.45 18.91
C VAL A 539 -24.54 24.93 18.67
N LEU A 540 -24.77 23.62 18.81
CA LEU A 540 -26.04 22.96 18.51
C LEU A 540 -26.86 22.66 19.77
N PHE A 541 -26.56 23.31 20.90
CA PHE A 541 -27.18 23.02 22.19
C PHE A 541 -28.71 23.05 22.14
N GLY A 542 -29.29 24.01 21.41
CA GLY A 542 -30.73 24.16 21.21
C GLY A 542 -31.37 23.18 20.22
N VAL A 543 -30.58 22.45 19.42
CA VAL A 543 -31.08 21.58 18.35
C VAL A 543 -31.14 20.13 18.84
N LYS A 544 -32.15 19.80 19.67
CA LYS A 544 -32.28 18.48 20.32
C LYS A 544 -32.24 17.29 19.35
N ARG A 545 -32.71 17.46 18.10
CA ARG A 545 -32.69 16.42 17.06
C ARG A 545 -31.29 15.93 16.67
N LEU A 546 -30.24 16.76 16.89
CA LEU A 546 -28.85 16.42 16.53
C LEU A 546 -28.05 15.83 17.70
N ARG A 547 -28.60 15.82 18.93
CA ARG A 547 -27.93 15.27 20.12
C ARG A 547 -27.49 13.81 19.94
N PRO A 548 -28.29 12.90 19.34
CA PRO A 548 -27.84 11.53 19.07
C PRO A 548 -26.63 11.48 18.12
N ALA A 549 -26.55 12.38 17.15
CA ALA A 549 -25.44 12.43 16.20
C ALA A 549 -24.16 12.93 16.85
N ILE A 550 -24.25 13.97 17.69
CA ILE A 550 -23.11 14.46 18.48
C ILE A 550 -22.63 13.39 19.47
N ALA A 551 -23.56 12.67 20.11
CA ALA A 551 -23.20 11.57 20.99
C ALA A 551 -22.53 10.40 20.24
N GLY A 552 -23.00 10.09 19.03
CA GLY A 552 -22.38 9.11 18.15
C GLY A 552 -20.95 9.49 17.80
N LEU A 553 -20.76 10.71 17.29
CA LEU A 553 -19.45 11.28 16.98
C LEU A 553 -18.50 11.21 18.18
N ALA A 554 -18.95 11.69 19.35
CA ALA A 554 -18.14 11.67 20.58
C ALA A 554 -17.78 10.24 21.01
N THR A 555 -18.72 9.29 20.91
CA THR A 555 -18.45 7.88 21.23
C THR A 555 -17.44 7.28 20.25
N GLY A 556 -17.58 7.54 18.96
CA GLY A 556 -16.64 7.10 17.93
C GLY A 556 -15.23 7.70 18.11
N THR A 557 -15.12 8.99 18.44
CA THR A 557 -13.83 9.62 18.77
C THR A 557 -13.21 8.99 20.03
N ALA A 558 -13.99 8.70 21.07
CA ALA A 558 -13.48 7.99 22.25
C ALA A 558 -12.98 6.59 21.90
N ALA A 559 -13.73 5.85 21.08
CA ALA A 559 -13.36 4.52 20.60
C ALA A 559 -12.04 4.56 19.81
N TYR A 560 -11.89 5.52 18.90
CA TYR A 560 -10.67 5.74 18.15
C TYR A 560 -9.47 5.95 19.09
N LEU A 561 -9.59 6.87 20.06
CA LEU A 561 -8.52 7.18 21.01
C LEU A 561 -8.10 5.97 21.85
N PHE A 562 -9.06 5.17 22.33
CA PHE A 562 -8.74 3.92 23.04
C PHE A 562 -8.07 2.89 22.13
N ALA A 563 -8.55 2.73 20.90
CA ALA A 563 -7.93 1.83 19.93
C ALA A 563 -6.48 2.25 19.64
N THR A 564 -6.20 3.54 19.48
CA THR A 564 -4.83 4.06 19.28
C THR A 564 -3.89 3.67 20.42
N VAL A 565 -4.35 3.78 21.68
CA VAL A 565 -3.58 3.35 22.86
C VAL A 565 -3.35 1.83 22.84
N ALA A 566 -4.40 1.06 22.58
CA ALA A 566 -4.33 -0.40 22.61
C ALA A 566 -3.40 -0.98 21.52
N MET A 567 -3.44 -0.40 20.32
CA MET A 567 -2.64 -0.88 19.18
C MET A 567 -1.18 -0.45 19.27
N SER A 568 -0.90 0.66 19.97
CA SER A 568 0.43 1.27 20.08
C SER A 568 1.08 1.59 18.72
N SER A 569 0.25 1.90 17.72
CA SER A 569 0.65 2.16 16.35
C SER A 569 0.95 3.63 16.05
N ALA A 570 0.77 4.53 17.02
CA ALA A 570 0.97 5.96 16.86
C ALA A 570 2.03 6.52 17.80
N ALA A 571 2.78 7.50 17.31
CA ALA A 571 3.75 8.28 18.08
C ALA A 571 3.29 9.73 18.22
N GLY A 572 3.32 10.25 19.44
CA GLY A 572 3.05 11.65 19.74
C GLY A 572 4.34 12.48 19.84
N PRO A 573 4.29 13.80 19.62
CA PRO A 573 5.46 14.70 19.65
C PRO A 573 6.17 14.75 21.02
N PHE A 574 5.47 14.39 22.09
CA PHE A 574 6.00 14.39 23.46
C PHE A 574 6.21 12.96 24.00
N GLY A 575 6.32 11.98 23.12
CA GLY A 575 6.51 10.58 23.45
C GLY A 575 5.23 9.84 23.85
N ARG A 576 5.38 8.53 24.04
CA ARG A 576 4.24 7.60 24.20
C ARG A 576 3.45 7.83 25.49
N VAL A 577 4.10 8.18 26.61
CA VAL A 577 3.42 8.42 27.89
C VAL A 577 2.46 9.61 27.78
N ALA A 578 2.92 10.72 27.19
CA ALA A 578 2.10 11.90 26.97
C ALA A 578 0.94 11.61 26.00
N LEU A 579 1.20 10.84 24.93
CA LEU A 579 0.17 10.40 24.00
C LEU A 579 -0.92 9.57 24.69
N VAL A 580 -0.54 8.61 25.53
CA VAL A 580 -1.50 7.78 26.28
C VAL A 580 -2.34 8.64 27.22
N ALA A 581 -1.73 9.56 27.96
CA ALA A 581 -2.45 10.47 28.84
C ALA A 581 -3.43 11.35 28.06
N TRP A 582 -3.01 11.90 26.91
CA TRP A 582 -3.86 12.68 26.01
C TRP A 582 -5.07 11.88 25.54
N CYS A 583 -4.85 10.66 25.04
CA CYS A 583 -5.91 9.80 24.53
C CYS A 583 -6.92 9.42 25.62
N VAL A 584 -6.44 9.02 26.80
CA VAL A 584 -7.31 8.62 27.92
C VAL A 584 -8.16 9.78 28.41
N LEU A 585 -7.55 10.97 28.59
CA LEU A 585 -8.26 12.16 29.05
C LEU A 585 -9.34 12.59 28.03
N ASN A 586 -8.96 12.70 26.76
CA ASN A 586 -9.91 13.09 25.70
C ASN A 586 -11.00 12.05 25.52
N ALA A 587 -10.70 10.75 25.59
CA ALA A 587 -11.70 9.70 25.51
C ALA A 587 -12.71 9.79 26.67
N ALA A 588 -12.25 10.04 27.90
CA ALA A 588 -13.12 10.22 29.05
C ALA A 588 -14.06 11.44 28.88
N ILE A 589 -13.54 12.56 28.40
CA ILE A 589 -14.35 13.76 28.12
C ILE A 589 -15.37 13.48 27.01
N CYS A 590 -14.95 12.84 25.91
CA CYS A 590 -15.83 12.42 24.83
C CYS A 590 -16.97 11.51 25.33
N MET A 591 -16.67 10.52 26.18
CA MET A 591 -17.69 9.66 26.78
C MET A 591 -18.66 10.45 27.67
N TRP A 592 -18.17 11.44 28.42
CA TRP A 592 -19.03 12.33 29.21
C TRP A 592 -19.96 13.15 28.31
N ILE A 593 -19.43 13.76 27.23
CA ILE A 593 -20.23 14.50 26.22
C ILE A 593 -21.30 13.59 25.61
N ALA A 594 -20.92 12.37 25.23
CA ALA A 594 -21.83 11.40 24.62
C ALA A 594 -22.96 11.00 25.56
N ARG A 595 -22.63 10.71 26.82
CA ARG A 595 -23.60 10.38 27.87
C ARG A 595 -24.62 11.50 28.07
N THR A 596 -24.15 12.75 28.21
CA THR A 596 -25.02 13.91 28.44
C THR A 596 -25.96 14.14 27.26
N ASN A 597 -25.44 14.11 26.03
CA ASN A 597 -26.26 14.29 24.82
C ASN A 597 -27.30 13.18 24.64
N LEU A 598 -27.01 11.93 25.03
CA LEU A 598 -27.98 10.82 24.98
C LEU A 598 -29.04 10.89 26.09
N ALA A 599 -28.68 11.35 27.29
CA ALA A 599 -29.59 11.45 28.42
C ALA A 599 -30.59 12.61 28.25
N GLU A 600 -30.20 13.72 27.61
CA GLU A 600 -31.02 14.93 27.50
C GLU A 600 -31.74 15.07 26.15
N THR A 601 -32.20 13.97 25.53
CA THR A 601 -32.76 14.04 24.17
C THR A 601 -34.19 14.59 24.06
N ARG A 602 -34.87 14.92 25.19
CA ARG A 602 -36.24 15.45 25.21
C ARG A 602 -36.30 16.92 25.56
#